data_AF-A0A8J1VT29-F1
#
_entry.id   AF-A0A8J1VT29-F1
#
_cell.length_a   1.000
_cell.length_b   1.000
_cell.length_c   1.000
_cell.angle_alpha   90.00
_cell.angle_beta   90.00
_cell.angle_gamma   90.00
#
_symmetry.space_group_name_H-M   'P 1'
#
loop_
_entity.id
_entity.type
_entity.pdbx_description
1 polymer ?
#
loop_
_entity_poly.entity_id
_entity_poly.type
_entity_poly.pdbx_seq_one_letter_code
_entity_poly.pdbx_strand_id
1 'polypeptide(L)'
;MHVKSSTGYASDEEESDRQSPTLTYKVEWDDEHDEPFIQVRPGFRLTSVRPEDWEGMVKLQNDPAVIRISPDGVWPYTKEIAETSIKRQLDNTRDVRAELKRGKKVVMDSPFSLLREYPSGEYAGKFIKDFASLGT
;
A
#
# COMPACT_ATOMS: atom_id res chain seq x y z
N MET A 1 18.76 -29.22 60.94
CA MET A 1 17.59 -28.73 60.16
C MET A 1 18.11 -27.84 59.04
N HIS A 2 18.08 -28.33 57.81
CA HIS A 2 18.36 -27.56 56.59
C HIS A 2 17.23 -27.92 55.62
N VAL A 3 16.38 -26.94 55.32
CA VAL A 3 15.26 -27.10 54.39
C VAL A 3 15.83 -26.85 52.99
N LYS A 4 15.93 -27.90 52.18
CA LYS A 4 16.19 -27.76 50.74
C LYS A 4 14.86 -27.43 50.06
N SER A 5 14.70 -26.20 49.61
CA SER A 5 13.59 -25.82 48.73
C SER A 5 13.91 -26.30 47.31
N SER A 6 13.28 -27.39 46.90
CA SER A 6 13.17 -27.81 45.51
C SER A 6 11.98 -27.07 44.90
N THR A 7 12.24 -26.08 44.07
CA THR A 7 11.21 -25.54 43.17
C THR A 7 11.60 -25.95 41.76
N GLY A 8 11.08 -27.11 41.36
CA GLY A 8 10.94 -27.42 39.95
C GLY A 8 9.85 -26.52 39.38
N TYR A 9 10.17 -25.83 38.29
CA TYR A 9 9.16 -25.32 37.37
C TYR A 9 9.43 -26.02 36.04
N ALA A 10 8.58 -26.99 35.75
CA ALA A 10 8.28 -27.37 34.39
C ALA A 10 6.97 -26.66 34.02
N SER A 11 6.83 -26.38 32.71
CA SER A 11 5.62 -25.94 32.02
C SER A 11 5.42 -24.40 32.03
N ASP A 12 5.12 -23.72 30.93
CA ASP A 12 4.67 -24.15 29.60
C ASP A 12 5.28 -23.26 28.50
N GLU A 13 5.84 -23.94 27.50
CA GLU A 13 6.02 -23.42 26.15
C GLU A 13 4.63 -23.20 25.54
N GLU A 14 4.14 -21.97 25.55
CA GLU A 14 3.16 -21.55 24.54
C GLU A 14 3.81 -20.47 23.68
N GLU A 15 4.73 -20.95 22.84
CA GLU A 15 5.15 -20.26 21.64
C GLU A 15 3.90 -20.11 20.76
N SER A 16 3.21 -18.98 20.95
CA SER A 16 2.02 -18.61 20.21
C SER A 16 2.35 -18.57 18.73
N ASP A 17 2.03 -19.68 18.06
CA ASP A 17 2.07 -19.95 16.62
C ASP A 17 1.08 -19.05 15.86
N ARG A 18 1.19 -17.73 16.06
CA ARG A 18 0.59 -16.71 15.22
C ARG A 18 1.42 -16.65 13.96
N GLN A 19 1.30 -17.68 13.12
CA GLN A 19 1.49 -17.51 11.69
C GLN A 19 0.48 -16.44 11.25
N SER A 20 0.91 -15.18 11.26
CA SER A 20 0.27 -14.14 10.47
C SER A 20 0.06 -14.74 9.08
N PRO A 21 -1.17 -14.76 8.54
CA PRO A 21 -1.38 -15.31 7.21
C PRO A 21 -0.47 -14.56 6.26
N THR A 22 0.55 -15.25 5.73
CA THR A 22 1.40 -14.70 4.68
C THR A 22 0.53 -14.63 3.44
N LEU A 23 -0.27 -13.58 3.33
CA LEU A 23 -1.02 -13.22 2.14
C LEU A 23 0.03 -13.00 1.05
N THR A 24 0.32 -14.07 0.32
CA THR A 24 1.26 -14.07 -0.79
C THR A 24 0.47 -13.59 -1.99
N TYR A 25 0.22 -12.28 -2.03
CA TYR A 25 -0.46 -11.67 -3.17
C TYR A 25 0.38 -11.91 -4.43
N LYS A 26 -0.25 -12.50 -5.46
CA LYS A 26 0.41 -12.71 -6.75
C LYS A 26 0.45 -11.39 -7.50
N VAL A 27 1.66 -10.97 -7.89
CA VAL A 27 1.85 -9.87 -8.84
C VAL A 27 1.52 -10.38 -10.23
N GLU A 28 0.66 -9.65 -10.92
CA GLU A 28 0.22 -9.88 -12.30
C GLU A 28 0.61 -8.69 -13.17
N TRP A 29 0.49 -8.83 -14.50
CA TRP A 29 0.85 -7.80 -15.47
C TRP A 29 -0.39 -7.33 -16.24
N ASP A 30 -0.56 -6.00 -16.31
CA ASP A 30 -1.61 -5.35 -17.10
C ASP A 30 -1.01 -4.90 -18.43
N ASP A 31 -1.35 -5.60 -19.51
CA ASP A 31 -0.85 -5.30 -20.86
C ASP A 31 -1.39 -3.98 -21.42
N GLU A 32 -2.55 -3.51 -20.95
CA GLU A 32 -3.17 -2.27 -21.42
C GLU A 32 -2.38 -1.04 -20.95
N HIS A 33 -1.90 -1.09 -19.71
CA HIS A 33 -1.19 0.01 -19.06
C HIS A 33 0.30 -0.25 -18.87
N ASP A 34 0.79 -1.38 -19.39
CA ASP A 34 2.17 -1.88 -19.25
C ASP A 34 2.71 -1.79 -17.82
N GLU A 35 1.92 -2.25 -16.85
CA GLU A 35 2.23 -2.11 -15.43
C GLU A 35 1.99 -3.39 -14.61
N PRO A 36 2.75 -3.59 -13.52
CA PRO A 36 2.40 -4.64 -12.58
C PRO A 36 1.18 -4.24 -11.75
N PHE A 37 0.35 -5.21 -11.39
CA PHE A 37 -0.73 -5.02 -10.43
C PHE A 37 -0.84 -6.18 -9.44
N ILE A 38 -1.52 -5.92 -8.32
CA ILE A 38 -1.98 -6.93 -7.37
C ILE A 38 -3.50 -6.88 -7.30
N GLN A 39 -4.17 -7.99 -7.59
CA GLN A 39 -5.61 -8.09 -7.33
C GLN A 39 -5.82 -8.25 -5.81
N VAL A 40 -6.45 -7.25 -5.17
CA VAL A 40 -6.69 -7.30 -3.72
C VAL A 40 -8.04 -7.96 -3.38
N ARG A 41 -9.04 -7.77 -4.24
CA ARG A 41 -10.37 -8.41 -4.24
C ARG A 41 -11.00 -8.25 -5.63
N PRO A 42 -12.03 -9.03 -6.01
CA PRO A 42 -12.71 -8.83 -7.29
C PRO A 42 -13.09 -7.36 -7.52
N GLY A 43 -12.76 -6.81 -8.68
CA GLY A 43 -13.02 -5.41 -9.04
C GLY A 43 -12.04 -4.37 -8.47
N PHE A 44 -11.05 -4.77 -7.65
CA PHE A 44 -10.06 -3.83 -7.10
C PHE A 44 -8.62 -4.31 -7.25
N ARG A 45 -7.75 -3.43 -7.74
CA ARG A 45 -6.33 -3.69 -7.97
C ARG A 45 -5.47 -2.64 -7.27
N LEU A 46 -4.34 -3.07 -6.73
CA LEU A 46 -3.26 -2.18 -6.34
C LEU A 46 -2.32 -2.02 -7.55
N THR A 47 -2.11 -0.79 -8.00
CA THR A 47 -1.35 -0.45 -9.22
C THR A 47 -0.27 0.59 -8.91
N SER A 48 0.55 0.90 -9.92
CA SER A 48 1.43 2.07 -9.86
C SER A 48 0.62 3.36 -10.04
N VAL A 49 1.25 4.50 -9.72
CA VAL A 49 0.80 5.80 -10.24
C VAL A 49 0.96 5.85 -11.75
N ARG A 50 0.11 6.63 -12.40
CA ARG A 50 0.11 6.96 -13.82
C ARG A 50 0.20 8.49 -13.98
N PRO A 51 0.73 8.99 -15.11
CA PRO A 51 0.82 10.42 -15.37
C PRO A 51 -0.51 11.17 -15.19
N GLU A 52 -1.62 10.56 -15.56
CA GLU A 52 -2.97 11.14 -15.50
C GLU A 52 -3.57 11.21 -14.08
N ASP A 53 -2.96 10.60 -13.06
CA ASP A 53 -3.50 10.60 -11.70
C ASP A 53 -3.35 11.94 -10.96
N TRP A 54 -2.71 12.94 -11.58
CA TRP A 54 -2.40 14.21 -10.93
C TRP A 54 -3.66 14.86 -10.34
N GLU A 55 -4.81 14.78 -11.00
CA GLU A 55 -6.06 15.38 -10.53
C GLU A 55 -6.55 14.71 -9.24
N GLY A 56 -6.52 13.38 -9.21
CA GLY A 56 -6.87 12.59 -8.02
C GLY A 56 -5.94 12.88 -6.85
N MET A 57 -4.63 13.00 -7.10
CA MET A 57 -3.65 13.35 -6.08
C MET A 57 -3.84 14.78 -5.55
N VAL A 58 -4.07 15.76 -6.42
CA VAL A 58 -4.37 17.15 -6.02
C VAL A 58 -5.61 17.19 -5.13
N LYS A 59 -6.68 16.51 -5.55
CA LYS A 59 -7.92 16.45 -4.79
C LYS A 59 -7.75 15.79 -3.43
N LEU A 60 -7.06 14.64 -3.38
CA LEU A 60 -6.82 13.89 -2.14
C LEU A 60 -5.97 14.69 -1.16
N GLN A 61 -4.85 15.23 -1.63
CA GLN A 61 -3.93 15.95 -0.76
C GLN A 61 -4.65 17.16 -0.16
N ASN A 62 -5.33 17.99 -0.97
CA ASN A 62 -6.04 19.15 -0.44
C ASN A 62 -7.32 18.82 0.34
N ASP A 63 -7.66 17.55 0.57
CA ASP A 63 -8.79 17.18 1.42
C ASP A 63 -8.49 17.57 2.89
N PRO A 64 -9.36 18.34 3.56
CA PRO A 64 -9.15 18.73 4.96
C PRO A 64 -8.88 17.56 5.91
N ALA A 65 -9.44 16.38 5.64
CA ALA A 65 -9.19 15.18 6.44
C ALA A 65 -7.75 14.69 6.30
N VAL A 66 -7.16 14.79 5.10
CA VAL A 66 -5.75 14.45 4.82
C VAL A 66 -4.81 15.49 5.42
N ILE A 67 -5.11 16.78 5.24
CA ILE A 67 -4.35 17.88 5.83
C ILE A 67 -4.22 17.71 7.35
N ARG A 68 -5.33 17.34 8.02
CA ARG A 68 -5.36 17.13 9.47
C ARG A 68 -4.42 16.01 9.96
N ILE A 69 -4.23 14.96 9.17
CA ILE A 69 -3.37 13.82 9.53
C ILE A 69 -1.94 13.93 8.99
N SER A 70 -1.68 14.91 8.12
CA SER A 70 -0.37 15.16 7.51
C SER A 70 0.01 16.65 7.66
N PRO A 71 0.26 17.11 8.90
CA PRO A 71 0.45 18.54 9.20
C PRO A 71 1.69 19.14 8.50
N ASP A 72 2.71 18.32 8.22
CA ASP A 72 3.94 18.74 7.54
C ASP A 72 3.83 18.72 6.00
N GLY A 73 2.61 18.52 5.48
CA GLY A 73 2.34 18.52 4.04
C GLY A 73 2.54 19.89 3.37
N VAL A 74 2.66 19.89 2.05
CA VAL A 74 2.72 21.12 1.25
C VAL A 74 1.30 21.57 0.90
N TRP A 75 0.92 22.74 1.40
CA TRP A 75 -0.42 23.30 1.24
C TRP A 75 -0.36 24.74 0.70
N PRO A 76 -1.07 25.06 -0.41
CA PRO A 76 -1.90 24.17 -1.22
C PRO A 76 -1.07 23.20 -2.07
N TYR A 77 -1.58 21.99 -2.26
CA TYR A 77 -0.95 20.99 -3.14
C TYR A 77 -1.37 21.24 -4.59
N THR A 78 -0.45 21.72 -5.43
CA THR A 78 -0.77 22.12 -6.81
C THR A 78 -0.60 20.99 -7.82
N LYS A 79 -1.08 21.21 -9.04
CA LYS A 79 -0.88 20.30 -10.17
C LYS A 79 0.60 20.04 -10.43
N GLU A 80 1.45 21.06 -10.41
CA GLU A 80 2.88 20.95 -10.69
C GLU A 80 3.59 20.08 -9.64
N ILE A 81 3.18 20.20 -8.37
CA ILE A 81 3.69 19.35 -7.28
C ILE A 81 3.25 17.90 -7.48
N ALA A 82 1.99 17.68 -7.91
CA ALA A 82 1.46 16.35 -8.21
C ALA A 82 2.22 15.70 -9.37
N GLU A 83 2.36 16.38 -10.51
CA GLU A 83 3.09 15.89 -11.68
C GLU A 83 4.55 15.58 -11.36
N THR A 84 5.22 16.47 -10.61
CA THR A 84 6.61 16.24 -10.15
C THR A 84 6.71 15.01 -9.26
N SER A 85 5.76 14.84 -8.34
CA SER A 85 5.73 13.69 -7.43
C SER A 85 5.46 12.39 -8.15
N ILE A 86 4.53 12.37 -9.11
CA ILE A 86 4.24 11.21 -9.96
C ILE A 86 5.48 10.83 -10.77
N LYS A 87 6.10 11.81 -11.43
CA LYS A 87 7.34 11.56 -12.20
C LYS A 87 8.42 10.94 -11.33
N ARG A 88 8.66 11.51 -10.14
CA ARG A 88 9.65 10.97 -9.20
C ARG A 88 9.32 9.53 -8.77
N GLN A 89 8.05 9.23 -8.49
CA GLN A 89 7.64 7.86 -8.15
C GLN A 89 7.85 6.88 -9.31
N LEU A 90 7.50 7.29 -10.54
CA LEU A 90 7.73 6.49 -11.73
C LEU A 90 9.22 6.23 -11.98
N ASP A 91 10.06 7.26 -11.83
CA ASP A 91 11.51 7.14 -11.99
C ASP A 91 12.11 6.21 -10.93
N ASN A 92 11.70 6.35 -9.67
CA ASN A 92 12.18 5.52 -8.56
C ASN A 92 11.77 4.05 -8.68
N THR A 93 10.64 3.76 -9.33
CA THR A 93 10.10 2.39 -9.44
C THR A 93 10.41 1.73 -10.79
N ARG A 94 11.07 2.44 -11.71
CA ARG A 94 11.35 1.97 -13.07
C ARG A 94 12.07 0.62 -13.08
N ASP A 95 13.17 0.52 -12.33
CA ASP A 95 14.02 -0.67 -12.35
C ASP A 95 13.29 -1.86 -11.71
N VAL A 96 12.50 -1.61 -10.66
CA VAL A 96 11.63 -2.61 -10.03
C VAL A 96 10.56 -3.13 -10.98
N ARG A 97 9.88 -2.24 -11.72
CA ARG A 97 8.91 -2.65 -12.76
C ARG A 97 9.56 -3.55 -13.81
N ALA A 98 10.78 -3.21 -14.25
CA ALA A 98 11.52 -4.04 -15.20
C ALA A 98 11.93 -5.40 -14.62
N GLU A 99 12.27 -5.48 -13.33
CA GLU A 99 12.50 -6.76 -12.65
C GLU A 99 11.24 -7.63 -12.55
N LEU A 100 10.12 -7.03 -12.16
CA LEU A 100 8.83 -7.74 -12.09
C LEU A 100 8.37 -8.24 -13.45
N LYS A 101 8.52 -7.43 -14.51
CA LYS A 101 8.21 -7.82 -15.90
C LYS A 101 9.03 -9.03 -16.36
N ARG A 102 10.27 -9.17 -15.88
CA ARG A 102 11.15 -10.31 -16.13
C ARG A 102 10.82 -11.54 -15.27
N GLY A 103 9.79 -11.48 -14.42
CA GLY A 103 9.33 -12.59 -13.59
C GLY A 103 10.07 -12.72 -12.26
N LYS A 104 10.80 -11.69 -11.80
CA LYS A 104 11.42 -11.70 -10.48
C LYS A 104 10.34 -11.69 -9.41
N LYS A 105 10.38 -12.63 -8.47
CA LYS A 105 9.34 -12.80 -7.42
C LYS A 105 9.54 -11.91 -6.20
N VAL A 106 10.75 -11.43 -5.98
CA VAL A 106 11.12 -10.60 -4.82
C VAL A 106 11.91 -9.40 -5.32
N VAL A 107 11.45 -8.23 -4.93
CA VAL A 107 12.05 -6.92 -5.24
C VAL A 107 12.18 -6.14 -3.94
N MET A 108 13.16 -5.24 -3.87
CA MET A 108 13.46 -4.49 -2.64
C MET A 108 12.47 -3.35 -2.37
N ASP A 109 11.88 -2.78 -3.43
CA ASP A 109 10.90 -1.70 -3.33
C ASP A 109 9.54 -2.11 -3.91
N SER A 110 8.48 -1.39 -3.52
CA SER A 110 7.12 -1.59 -4.04
C SER A 110 6.82 -0.58 -5.14
N PRO A 111 6.44 -1.02 -6.36
CA PRO A 111 5.92 -0.10 -7.38
C PRO A 111 4.45 0.28 -7.16
N PHE A 112 3.77 -0.37 -6.22
CA PHE A 112 2.34 -0.19 -6.01
C PHE A 112 2.07 0.92 -5.00
N SER A 113 1.24 1.89 -5.38
CA SER A 113 0.93 3.06 -4.56
C SER A 113 -0.55 3.46 -4.58
N LEU A 114 -1.34 2.96 -5.53
CA LEU A 114 -2.74 3.33 -5.67
C LEU A 114 -3.65 2.11 -5.66
N LEU A 115 -4.77 2.20 -4.94
CA LEU A 115 -5.89 1.28 -5.06
C LEU A 115 -6.85 1.80 -6.13
N ARG A 116 -7.16 0.99 -7.14
CA ARG A 116 -8.09 1.31 -8.22
C ARG A 116 -9.26 0.35 -8.27
N GLU A 117 -10.41 0.89 -8.65
CA GLU A 117 -11.56 0.09 -9.07
C GLU A 117 -11.45 -0.27 -10.55
N TYR A 118 -11.84 -1.48 -10.91
CA TYR A 118 -11.83 -1.99 -12.28
C TYR A 118 -13.23 -2.51 -12.65
N PRO A 119 -13.70 -2.25 -13.89
CA PRO A 119 -12.91 -1.80 -15.04
C PRO A 119 -12.74 -0.28 -15.20
N SER A 120 -13.26 0.55 -14.29
CA SER A 120 -13.22 2.02 -14.46
C SER A 120 -11.81 2.63 -14.43
N GLY A 121 -10.85 1.97 -13.76
CA GLY A 121 -9.51 2.50 -13.54
C GLY A 121 -9.46 3.67 -12.55
N GLU A 122 -10.60 4.01 -11.94
CA GLU A 122 -10.71 5.14 -11.03
C GLU A 122 -10.02 4.86 -9.69
N TYR A 123 -9.49 5.92 -9.09
CA TYR A 123 -8.91 5.88 -7.76
C TYR A 123 -9.98 5.54 -6.70
N ALA A 124 -9.76 4.46 -5.96
CA ALA A 124 -10.67 4.01 -4.91
C ALA A 124 -10.62 4.90 -3.64
N GLY A 125 -9.78 5.94 -3.58
CA GLY A 125 -9.74 6.87 -2.44
C GLY A 125 -11.03 7.66 -2.20
N LYS A 126 -12.01 7.62 -3.10
CA LYS A 126 -13.38 8.11 -2.83
C LYS A 126 -14.02 7.43 -1.60
N PHE A 127 -13.56 6.23 -1.21
CA PHE A 127 -14.10 5.45 -0.09
C PHE A 127 -13.55 5.81 1.30
N ILE A 128 -12.62 6.77 1.44
CA ILE A 128 -12.17 7.22 2.79
C ILE A 128 -13.34 7.88 3.55
N LYS A 129 -14.30 8.48 2.84
CA LYS A 129 -15.54 9.00 3.46
C LYS A 129 -16.40 7.89 4.08
N ASP A 130 -16.39 6.68 3.53
CA ASP A 130 -17.15 5.55 4.04
C ASP A 130 -16.39 4.80 5.15
N PHE A 131 -15.05 4.82 5.14
CA PHE A 131 -14.26 4.30 6.26
C PHE A 131 -14.36 5.19 7.50
N ALA A 132 -14.50 6.51 7.32
CA ALA A 132 -14.73 7.45 8.41
C ALA A 132 -16.16 7.39 9.00
N SER A 133 -17.12 6.80 8.29
CA SER A 133 -18.50 6.62 8.79
C SER A 133 -18.73 5.24 9.45
N LEU A 134 -17.77 4.32 9.36
CA LEU A 134 -17.82 2.99 10.00
C LEU A 134 -17.26 2.97 11.44
N GLY A 135 -17.10 4.12 12.09
CA GLY A 135 -16.51 4.19 13.42
C GLY A 135 -16.83 5.45 14.22
N THR A 136 -18.12 5.66 14.51
CA THR A 136 -18.60 6.30 15.75
C THR A 136 -19.77 5.50 16.28
#